data_AF-A0A1H5VPN2-F1
#
_entry.id   AF-A0A1H5VPN2-F1
#
_cell.length_a   1.000
_cell.length_b   1.000
_cell.length_c   1.000
_cell.angle_alpha   90.00
_cell.angle_beta   90.00
_cell.angle_gamma   90.00
#
_symmetry.space_group_name_H-M   'P 1'
#
loop_
_entity.id
_entity.type
_entity.pdbx_description
1 polymer ?
#
loop_
_entity_poly.entity_id
_entity_poly.type
_entity_poly.pdbx_seq_one_letter_code
_entity_poly.pdbx_strand_id
1 'polypeptide(L)'
;MNRVRKILSVVLSLTTLLSQIISYSTITYAATLNCSYQEEIIPKKDINHNIYDSFVCDLQNNESSIEDEVLDTDFVYDGHNDTTEELPLNITTIYLPEYETYTGFKSYMDYRALSNVSSDQYALQLNSYTGDLGIRMYNGRYLVAIGSYFGLNIGDEFDIMLENGTIIPAVMGDLKDDNDTDVNNVYTVKTNCCTEFIIDSSSAATNIFKRYGDVSYAAQDWNSKVVAIQIIN
;
A
#
# COMPACT_ATOMS: atom_id res chain seq x y z
N MET A 1 -6.49 -17.47 -55.23
CA MET A 1 -7.49 -16.77 -54.38
C MET A 1 -7.92 -17.53 -53.13
N ASN A 2 -8.16 -18.86 -53.17
CA ASN A 2 -8.72 -19.59 -52.00
C ASN A 2 -7.77 -19.81 -50.82
N ARG A 3 -6.45 -19.88 -51.03
CA ARG A 3 -5.47 -20.03 -49.92
C ARG A 3 -5.27 -18.75 -49.11
N VAL A 4 -5.21 -17.60 -49.78
CA VAL A 4 -5.04 -16.28 -49.13
C VAL A 4 -6.28 -15.92 -48.29
N ARG A 5 -7.48 -16.21 -48.79
CA ARG A 5 -8.73 -16.01 -48.03
C ARG A 5 -8.83 -16.89 -46.78
N LYS A 6 -8.34 -18.14 -46.84
CA LYS A 6 -8.28 -19.03 -45.66
C LYS A 6 -7.29 -18.53 -44.61
N ILE A 7 -6.11 -18.04 -45.02
CA ILE A 7 -5.12 -17.49 -44.08
C ILE A 7 -5.65 -16.22 -43.41
N LEU A 8 -6.26 -15.31 -44.18
CA LEU A 8 -6.82 -14.07 -43.65
C LEU A 8 -7.97 -14.34 -42.66
N SER A 9 -8.81 -15.34 -42.93
CA SER A 9 -9.88 -15.79 -42.02
C SER A 9 -9.33 -16.35 -40.71
N VAL A 10 -8.23 -17.10 -40.75
CA VAL A 10 -7.60 -17.67 -39.55
C VAL A 10 -6.93 -16.58 -38.70
N VAL A 11 -6.30 -15.59 -39.33
CA VAL A 11 -5.69 -14.45 -38.62
C VAL A 11 -6.76 -13.56 -37.97
N LEU A 12 -7.89 -13.32 -38.65
CA LEU A 12 -9.03 -12.60 -38.05
C LEU A 12 -9.65 -13.36 -36.86
N SER A 13 -9.72 -14.69 -36.93
CA SER A 13 -10.22 -15.50 -35.81
C SER A 13 -9.25 -15.57 -34.63
N LEU A 14 -7.93 -15.58 -34.86
CA LEU A 14 -6.95 -15.58 -33.76
C LEU A 14 -6.89 -14.21 -33.05
N THR A 15 -6.98 -13.11 -33.79
CA THR A 15 -6.96 -11.77 -33.21
C THR A 15 -8.19 -11.49 -32.35
N THR A 16 -9.37 -11.95 -32.79
CA THR A 16 -10.61 -11.87 -32.01
C THR A 16 -10.55 -12.73 -30.74
N LEU A 17 -9.98 -13.94 -30.81
CA LEU A 17 -9.78 -14.79 -29.64
C LEU A 17 -8.83 -14.16 -28.60
N LEU A 18 -7.72 -13.55 -29.06
CA LEU A 18 -6.79 -12.84 -28.18
C LEU A 18 -7.47 -11.68 -27.44
N SER A 19 -8.30 -10.89 -28.15
CA SER A 19 -9.02 -9.77 -27.53
C SER A 19 -10.06 -10.21 -26.50
N GLN A 20 -10.71 -11.36 -26.70
CA GLN A 20 -11.63 -11.93 -25.70
C GLN A 20 -10.88 -12.38 -24.45
N ILE A 21 -9.73 -13.06 -24.59
CA ILE A 21 -8.92 -13.52 -23.45
C ILE A 21 -8.47 -12.35 -22.58
N ILE A 22 -7.98 -11.27 -23.20
CA ILE A 22 -7.54 -10.05 -22.49
C ILE A 22 -8.71 -9.44 -21.71
N SER A 23 -9.89 -9.34 -22.33
CA SER A 23 -11.12 -8.84 -21.68
C SER A 23 -11.57 -9.70 -20.50
N TYR A 24 -11.54 -11.03 -20.62
CA TYR A 24 -11.87 -11.92 -19.50
C TYR A 24 -10.88 -11.78 -18.34
N SER A 25 -9.58 -11.64 -18.61
CA SER A 25 -8.59 -11.43 -17.54
C SER A 25 -8.80 -10.11 -16.79
N THR A 26 -9.13 -9.01 -17.48
CA THR A 26 -9.36 -7.72 -16.83
C THR A 26 -10.66 -7.71 -16.01
N ILE A 27 -11.73 -8.33 -16.51
CA ILE A 27 -12.99 -8.50 -15.77
C ILE A 27 -12.78 -9.36 -14.53
N THR A 28 -12.03 -10.46 -14.64
CA THR A 28 -11.75 -11.34 -13.50
C THR A 28 -10.91 -10.60 -12.44
N TYR A 29 -9.91 -9.83 -12.87
CA TYR A 29 -9.09 -9.01 -11.97
C TYR A 29 -9.89 -7.91 -11.26
N ALA A 30 -10.79 -7.23 -11.98
CA ALA A 30 -11.71 -6.26 -11.39
C ALA A 30 -12.71 -6.92 -10.42
N ALA A 31 -13.21 -8.11 -10.74
CA ALA A 31 -14.09 -8.86 -9.85
C ALA A 31 -13.37 -9.34 -8.57
N THR A 32 -12.08 -9.68 -8.65
CA THR A 32 -11.27 -10.00 -7.46
C THR A 32 -11.01 -8.77 -6.59
N LEU A 33 -10.81 -7.59 -7.18
CA LEU A 33 -10.68 -6.33 -6.42
C LEU A 33 -12.01 -5.92 -5.75
N ASN A 34 -13.15 -6.18 -6.39
CA ASN A 34 -14.48 -5.91 -5.82
C ASN A 34 -14.94 -6.96 -4.78
N CYS A 35 -14.18 -8.04 -4.59
CA CYS A 35 -14.53 -9.13 -3.68
C CYS A 35 -13.43 -9.35 -2.63
N SER A 36 -13.05 -8.28 -1.92
CA SER A 36 -12.28 -8.39 -0.68
C SER A 36 -12.56 -7.20 0.24
N TYR A 37 -13.84 -6.93 0.51
CA TYR A 37 -14.29 -6.27 1.73
C TYR A 37 -15.53 -7.01 2.19
N GLN A 38 -15.35 -7.86 3.19
CA GLN A 38 -16.41 -8.39 4.03
C GLN A 38 -16.05 -7.94 5.43
N GLU A 39 -16.84 -7.05 6.02
CA GLU A 39 -16.80 -6.86 7.47
C GLU A 39 -17.13 -8.21 8.11
N GLU A 40 -16.17 -8.78 8.81
CA GLU A 40 -16.44 -9.85 9.75
C GLU A 40 -17.25 -9.25 10.89
N ILE A 41 -18.56 -9.54 10.90
CA ILE A 41 -19.43 -9.26 12.04
C ILE A 41 -18.93 -10.13 13.21
N ILE A 42 -18.05 -9.58 14.03
CA ILE A 42 -17.67 -10.18 15.31
C ILE A 42 -18.94 -10.18 16.19
N PRO A 43 -19.48 -11.34 16.61
CA PRO A 43 -20.57 -11.37 17.57
C PRO A 43 -20.06 -10.79 18.88
N LYS A 44 -20.63 -9.66 19.32
CA LYS A 44 -20.36 -9.05 20.63
C LYS A 44 -20.65 -10.10 21.71
N LYS A 45 -19.58 -10.68 22.24
CA LYS A 45 -19.57 -11.37 23.52
C LYS A 45 -19.34 -10.31 24.59
N ASP A 46 -20.20 -10.34 25.60
CA ASP A 46 -20.24 -9.45 26.75
C ASP A 46 -18.85 -9.12 27.32
N ILE A 47 -18.46 -7.85 27.24
CA ILE A 47 -17.47 -7.29 28.16
C ILE A 47 -17.73 -5.79 28.33
N ASN A 48 -18.18 -5.45 29.53
CA ASN A 48 -18.09 -4.12 30.11
C ASN A 48 -16.66 -3.60 30.01
N HIS A 49 -16.44 -2.49 29.30
CA HIS A 49 -15.53 -1.45 29.80
C HIS A 49 -15.73 -0.11 29.09
N ASN A 50 -16.09 0.90 29.87
CA ASN A 50 -15.97 2.34 29.57
C ASN A 50 -14.63 2.66 28.92
N ILE A 51 -14.61 3.51 27.89
CA ILE A 51 -14.00 4.88 27.88
C ILE A 51 -14.51 5.61 26.61
N TYR A 52 -15.37 6.61 26.75
CA TYR A 52 -15.29 7.85 25.96
C TYR A 52 -15.80 9.00 26.85
N ASP A 53 -14.89 9.92 27.12
CA ASP A 53 -15.06 11.10 27.94
C ASP A 53 -16.04 12.05 27.23
N SER A 54 -17.25 12.20 27.76
CA SER A 54 -18.24 13.15 27.25
C SER A 54 -18.07 14.50 27.94
N PHE A 55 -18.08 15.56 27.12
CA PHE A 55 -18.47 16.90 27.56
C PHE A 55 -19.74 16.82 28.43
N VAL A 56 -19.64 17.36 29.65
CA VAL A 56 -20.71 17.42 30.66
C VAL A 56 -21.79 18.41 30.24
N CYS A 57 -23.07 18.01 30.36
CA CYS A 57 -24.17 18.87 30.80
C CYS A 57 -25.24 18.00 31.48
N ASP A 58 -25.40 18.18 32.79
CA ASP A 58 -26.39 17.56 33.67
C ASP A 58 -27.83 17.75 33.21
N LEU A 59 -28.67 16.72 33.35
CA LEU A 59 -30.08 16.83 33.75
C LEU A 59 -30.55 15.51 34.40
N GLN A 60 -31.39 15.67 35.41
CA GLN A 60 -31.60 14.76 36.53
C GLN A 60 -32.58 13.61 36.24
N ASN A 61 -32.34 12.48 36.93
CA ASN A 61 -33.23 11.36 37.29
C ASN A 61 -34.73 11.50 36.98
N ASN A 62 -35.33 10.52 36.29
CA ASN A 62 -36.49 9.78 36.81
C ASN A 62 -36.83 8.54 35.96
N GLU A 63 -36.97 7.38 36.60
CA GLU A 63 -37.66 6.21 36.02
C GLU A 63 -39.17 6.47 35.99
N SER A 64 -39.83 6.25 34.84
CA SER A 64 -41.19 5.71 34.82
C SER A 64 -41.55 5.14 33.45
N SER A 65 -42.01 3.89 33.46
CA SER A 65 -42.64 3.13 32.39
C SER A 65 -43.88 3.80 31.77
N ILE A 66 -43.91 3.99 30.45
CA ILE A 66 -45.13 4.17 29.61
C ILE A 66 -44.74 3.69 28.19
N GLU A 67 -45.15 2.48 27.79
CA GLU A 67 -46.24 2.15 26.84
C GLU A 67 -46.04 2.67 25.40
N ASP A 68 -46.16 1.71 24.47
CA ASP A 68 -46.02 1.84 23.02
C ASP A 68 -46.79 3.04 22.43
N GLU A 69 -46.08 3.96 21.77
CA GLU A 69 -46.66 4.84 20.77
C GLU A 69 -45.90 4.66 19.46
N VAL A 70 -46.54 3.95 18.52
CA VAL A 70 -46.10 3.82 17.12
C VAL A 70 -46.25 5.19 16.47
N LEU A 71 -45.18 5.99 16.49
CA LEU A 71 -45.07 7.18 15.67
C LEU A 71 -44.56 6.76 14.28
N ASP A 72 -45.53 6.65 13.38
CA ASP A 72 -45.34 6.57 11.93
C ASP A 72 -44.75 7.91 11.45
N THR A 73 -43.42 8.05 11.57
CA THR A 73 -42.70 9.14 10.92
C THR A 73 -42.14 8.61 9.62
N ASP A 74 -42.84 8.89 8.54
CA ASP A 74 -42.28 8.93 7.19
C ASP A 74 -41.03 9.81 7.21
N PHE A 75 -39.85 9.21 7.42
CA PHE A 75 -38.59 9.88 7.13
C PHE A 75 -38.53 10.00 5.62
N VAL A 76 -38.99 11.15 5.12
CA VAL A 76 -38.66 11.63 3.79
C VAL A 76 -37.13 11.67 3.74
N TYR A 77 -36.55 10.69 3.05
CA TYR A 77 -35.16 10.75 2.63
C TYR A 77 -35.09 11.89 1.61
N ASP A 78 -34.89 13.10 2.10
CA ASP A 78 -34.37 14.18 1.26
C ASP A 78 -33.01 13.68 0.82
N GLY A 79 -32.97 13.18 -0.42
CA GLY A 79 -31.78 12.75 -1.12
C GLY A 79 -30.90 13.95 -1.36
N HIS A 80 -30.38 14.52 -0.28
CA HIS A 80 -29.25 15.40 -0.35
C HIS A 80 -28.08 14.50 -0.68
N ASN A 81 -27.82 14.45 -1.98
CA ASN A 81 -26.64 13.86 -2.57
C ASN A 81 -25.46 14.60 -1.92
N ASP A 82 -24.92 14.03 -0.85
CA ASP A 82 -23.64 14.44 -0.30
C ASP A 82 -22.59 14.00 -1.32
N THR A 83 -22.49 14.78 -2.39
CA THR A 83 -21.36 14.72 -3.30
C THR A 83 -20.17 15.25 -2.50
N THR A 84 -19.51 14.37 -1.76
CA THR A 84 -18.15 14.61 -1.31
C THR A 84 -17.31 14.80 -2.57
N GLU A 85 -17.08 16.05 -2.95
CA GLU A 85 -16.08 16.35 -3.98
C GLU A 85 -14.73 15.87 -3.44
N GLU A 86 -14.25 14.72 -3.92
CA GLU A 86 -12.89 14.27 -3.60
C GLU A 86 -11.92 15.33 -4.13
N LEU A 87 -11.25 16.01 -3.19
CA LEU A 87 -10.18 16.93 -3.53
C LEU A 87 -9.11 16.17 -4.33
N PRO A 88 -8.58 16.75 -5.42
CA PRO A 88 -7.58 16.08 -6.22
C PRO A 88 -6.33 15.79 -5.37
N LEU A 89 -5.92 14.53 -5.31
CA LEU A 89 -4.66 14.11 -4.69
C LEU A 89 -3.50 14.94 -5.24
N ASN A 90 -2.73 15.57 -4.35
CA ASN A 90 -1.60 16.39 -4.75
C ASN A 90 -0.36 15.51 -4.91
N ILE A 91 -0.09 15.09 -6.13
CA ILE A 91 0.94 14.09 -6.43
C ILE A 91 2.21 14.78 -6.96
N THR A 92 3.35 14.52 -6.33
CA THR A 92 4.66 14.98 -6.80
C THR A 92 5.53 13.79 -7.23
N THR A 93 5.95 13.75 -8.50
CA THR A 93 6.87 12.72 -9.00
C THR A 93 8.30 13.24 -9.05
N ILE A 94 9.20 12.53 -8.36
CA ILE A 94 10.64 12.80 -8.32
C ILE A 94 11.35 11.67 -9.05
N TYR A 95 11.91 11.96 -10.23
CA TYR A 95 12.76 11.03 -10.96
C TYR A 95 14.11 10.87 -10.26
N LEU A 96 14.61 9.64 -10.21
CA LEU A 96 15.91 9.38 -9.61
C LEU A 96 17.03 10.01 -10.45
N PRO A 97 18.03 10.66 -9.82
CA PRO A 97 19.21 11.14 -10.54
C PRO A 97 20.00 9.97 -11.12
N GLU A 98 20.66 10.20 -12.24
CA GLU A 98 21.55 9.20 -12.85
C GLU A 98 22.67 8.81 -11.88
N TYR A 99 22.90 7.51 -11.74
CA TYR A 99 23.96 6.96 -10.91
C TYR A 99 24.53 5.72 -11.60
N GLU A 100 25.78 5.82 -12.08
CA GLU A 100 26.39 4.87 -13.03
C GLU A 100 26.34 3.42 -12.55
N THR A 101 26.51 3.21 -11.25
CA THR A 101 26.54 1.89 -10.62
C THR A 101 25.15 1.41 -10.16
N TYR A 102 24.08 2.18 -10.41
CA TYR A 102 22.72 1.81 -10.02
C TYR A 102 22.13 0.74 -10.95
N THR A 103 21.85 -0.42 -10.36
CA THR A 103 21.32 -1.59 -11.09
C THR A 103 19.83 -1.82 -10.90
N GLY A 104 19.16 -1.10 -9.98
CA GLY A 104 17.79 -1.41 -9.58
C GLY A 104 17.66 -2.28 -8.33
N PHE A 105 18.79 -2.61 -7.69
CA PHE A 105 18.87 -3.40 -6.47
C PHE A 105 18.00 -2.82 -5.34
N LYS A 106 17.19 -3.69 -4.72
CA LYS A 106 16.32 -3.34 -3.58
C LYS A 106 16.84 -4.09 -2.35
N SER A 107 17.48 -3.37 -1.44
CA SER A 107 18.02 -3.98 -0.22
C SER A 107 16.89 -4.24 0.78
N TYR A 108 17.25 -4.88 1.90
CA TYR A 108 16.35 -5.06 3.03
C TYR A 108 17.09 -4.95 4.36
N MET A 109 16.35 -4.55 5.40
CA MET A 109 16.81 -4.55 6.79
C MET A 109 15.77 -5.22 7.69
N ASP A 110 16.20 -5.82 8.80
CA ASP A 110 15.27 -6.38 9.77
C ASP A 110 14.65 -5.28 10.64
N TYR A 111 13.34 -5.30 10.83
CA TYR A 111 12.63 -4.28 11.61
C TYR A 111 13.13 -4.16 13.05
N ARG A 112 13.69 -5.23 13.63
CA ARG A 112 14.21 -5.23 15.00
C ARG A 112 15.50 -4.40 15.14
N ALA A 113 16.11 -3.97 14.04
CA ALA A 113 17.20 -3.00 14.07
C ALA A 113 16.72 -1.59 14.48
N LEU A 114 15.45 -1.27 14.20
CA LEU A 114 14.79 -0.04 14.63
C LEU A 114 14.46 -0.16 16.12
N SER A 115 15.42 0.17 16.98
CA SER A 115 15.38 -0.12 18.42
C SER A 115 15.34 1.12 19.31
N ASN A 116 15.46 2.32 18.74
CA ASN A 116 15.32 3.57 19.50
C ASN A 116 13.85 3.83 19.85
N VAL A 117 13.47 3.46 21.07
CA VAL A 117 12.09 3.53 21.58
C VAL A 117 11.46 4.92 21.57
N SER A 118 12.26 5.98 21.43
CA SER A 118 11.80 7.37 21.37
C SER A 118 11.65 7.93 19.95
N SER A 119 11.99 7.14 18.92
CA SER A 119 11.93 7.56 17.53
C SER A 119 10.57 7.30 16.89
N ASP A 120 10.23 8.12 15.89
CA ASP A 120 9.00 7.95 15.11
C ASP A 120 8.99 6.61 14.35
N GLN A 121 10.15 6.18 13.82
CA GLN A 121 10.26 4.87 13.17
C GLN A 121 9.96 3.71 14.13
N TYR A 122 10.39 3.79 15.40
CA TYR A 122 10.01 2.77 16.39
C TYR A 122 8.51 2.80 16.69
N ALA A 123 7.93 3.99 16.86
CA ALA A 123 6.49 4.13 17.09
C ALA A 123 5.65 3.58 15.92
N LEU A 124 6.07 3.84 14.68
CA LEU A 124 5.43 3.29 13.48
C LEU A 124 5.53 1.76 13.45
N GLN A 125 6.68 1.18 13.80
CA GLN A 125 6.85 -0.28 13.84
C GLN A 125 5.87 -0.98 14.79
N LEU A 126 5.53 -0.36 15.93
CA LEU A 126 4.57 -0.91 16.88
C LEU A 126 3.15 -1.03 16.31
N ASN A 127 2.80 -0.16 15.35
CA ASN A 127 1.50 -0.15 14.68
C ASN A 127 1.52 -0.88 13.33
N SER A 128 2.63 -1.51 13.00
CA SER A 128 2.82 -2.21 11.72
C SER A 128 2.65 -3.72 11.88
N TYR A 129 2.41 -4.41 10.77
CA TYR A 129 2.29 -5.88 10.72
C TYR A 129 3.19 -6.48 9.63
N THR A 130 3.39 -7.79 9.66
CA THR A 130 4.19 -8.49 8.63
C THR A 130 3.24 -9.03 7.58
N GLY A 131 3.39 -8.60 6.33
CA GLY A 131 2.58 -9.07 5.21
C GLY A 131 3.04 -10.42 4.64
N ASP A 132 2.34 -10.89 3.61
CA ASP A 132 2.53 -12.23 3.03
C ASP A 132 3.91 -12.45 2.39
N LEU A 133 4.59 -11.37 2.00
CA LEU A 133 5.97 -11.42 1.48
C LEU A 133 7.03 -11.43 2.60
N GLY A 134 6.62 -11.37 3.87
CA GLY A 134 7.54 -11.20 5.01
C GLY A 134 8.09 -9.77 5.14
N ILE A 135 7.54 -8.83 4.38
CA ILE A 135 7.85 -7.39 4.43
C ILE A 135 6.90 -6.73 5.42
N ARG A 136 7.38 -5.77 6.20
CA ARG A 136 6.55 -5.01 7.14
C ARG A 136 5.62 -4.07 6.38
N MET A 137 4.41 -3.89 6.89
CA MET A 137 3.36 -3.11 6.28
C MET A 137 2.65 -2.22 7.30
N TYR A 138 2.17 -1.07 6.82
CA TYR A 138 1.34 -0.12 7.53
C TYR A 138 0.26 0.39 6.55
N ASN A 139 -1.01 0.39 6.98
CA ASN A 139 -2.16 0.79 6.15
C ASN A 139 -2.20 0.14 4.75
N GLY A 140 -1.83 -1.14 4.63
CA GLY A 140 -1.82 -1.85 3.34
C GLY A 140 -0.63 -1.51 2.42
N ARG A 141 0.33 -0.71 2.87
CA ARG A 141 1.53 -0.29 2.11
C ARG A 141 2.80 -0.86 2.73
N TYR A 142 3.85 -1.06 1.94
CA TYR A 142 5.12 -1.63 2.43
C TYR A 142 5.97 -0.59 3.16
N LEU A 143 6.56 -0.95 4.30
CA LEU A 143 7.53 -0.09 4.98
C LEU A 143 8.88 -0.14 4.28
N VAL A 144 9.37 1.02 3.89
CA VAL A 144 10.62 1.17 3.13
C VAL A 144 11.43 2.32 3.72
N ALA A 145 12.73 2.10 3.88
CA ALA A 145 13.69 3.15 4.16
C ALA A 145 14.16 3.78 2.85
N ILE A 146 14.14 5.11 2.80
CA ILE A 146 14.65 5.93 1.68
C ILE A 146 15.52 7.07 2.24
N GLY A 147 16.32 7.70 1.38
CA GLY A 147 17.19 8.80 1.81
C GLY A 147 16.47 10.15 1.88
N SER A 148 17.10 11.12 2.53
CA SER A 148 16.51 12.44 2.81
C SER A 148 16.20 13.29 1.58
N TYR A 149 16.72 12.93 0.40
CA TYR A 149 16.45 13.61 -0.88
C TYR A 149 14.96 13.85 -1.17
N PHE A 150 14.11 12.91 -0.76
CA PHE A 150 12.68 12.92 -1.11
C PHE A 150 11.84 13.81 -0.16
N GLY A 151 12.43 14.32 0.93
CA GLY A 151 11.73 15.22 1.84
C GLY A 151 10.51 14.62 2.56
N LEU A 152 10.46 13.29 2.68
CA LEU A 152 9.42 12.57 3.42
C LEU A 152 9.78 12.46 4.90
N ASN A 153 8.75 12.37 5.74
CA ASN A 153 8.83 12.01 7.14
C ASN A 153 8.40 10.56 7.35
N ILE A 154 8.76 10.00 8.51
CA ILE A 154 8.29 8.67 8.92
C ILE A 154 6.75 8.64 8.91
N GLY A 155 6.18 7.65 8.22
CA GLY A 155 4.74 7.48 8.08
C GLY A 155 4.15 8.08 6.80
N ASP A 156 4.88 8.94 6.08
CA ASP A 156 4.40 9.51 4.82
C ASP A 156 4.27 8.42 3.75
N GLU A 157 3.18 8.49 2.97
CA GLU A 157 2.90 7.57 1.87
C GLU A 157 3.60 8.00 0.58
N PHE A 158 4.17 7.03 -0.12
CA PHE A 158 4.75 7.22 -1.44
C PHE A 158 4.66 5.96 -2.28
N ASP A 159 4.74 6.14 -3.59
CA ASP A 159 4.75 5.06 -4.57
C ASP A 159 6.16 4.94 -5.19
N ILE A 160 6.68 3.72 -5.21
CA ILE A 160 7.94 3.40 -5.91
C ILE A 160 7.57 3.02 -7.34
N MET A 161 7.99 3.84 -8.30
CA MET A 161 7.76 3.59 -9.72
C MET A 161 8.91 2.81 -10.33
N LEU A 162 8.62 1.65 -10.90
CA LEU A 162 9.60 0.85 -11.62
C LEU A 162 9.62 1.17 -13.13
N GLU A 163 10.75 0.94 -13.78
CA GLU A 163 10.97 1.18 -15.22
C GLU A 163 9.97 0.41 -16.10
N ASN A 164 9.53 -0.78 -15.65
CA ASN A 164 8.52 -1.58 -16.33
C ASN A 164 7.07 -1.09 -16.12
N GLY A 165 6.88 0.03 -15.40
CA GLY A 165 5.57 0.60 -15.09
C GLY A 165 4.90 0.03 -13.83
N THR A 166 5.54 -0.94 -13.15
CA THR A 166 5.03 -1.46 -11.88
C THR A 166 5.11 -0.38 -10.81
N ILE A 167 4.07 -0.27 -10.00
CA ILE A 167 4.02 0.60 -8.83
C ILE A 167 4.05 -0.26 -7.57
N ILE A 168 4.96 0.05 -6.66
CA ILE A 168 4.99 -0.58 -5.33
C ILE A 168 4.55 0.46 -4.30
N PRO A 169 3.37 0.28 -3.66
CA PRO A 169 2.89 1.21 -2.66
C PRO A 169 3.70 1.08 -1.37
N ALA A 170 4.22 2.20 -0.90
CA ALA A 170 5.11 2.26 0.25
C ALA A 170 4.73 3.35 1.25
N VAL A 171 5.26 3.19 2.47
CA VAL A 171 5.26 4.17 3.56
C VAL A 171 6.69 4.30 4.03
N MET A 172 7.13 5.52 4.34
CA MET A 172 8.47 5.74 4.86
C MET A 172 8.59 5.15 6.26
N GLY A 173 9.32 4.04 6.37
CA GLY A 173 9.45 3.29 7.62
C GLY A 173 10.74 3.55 8.40
N ASP A 174 11.74 4.12 7.72
CA ASP A 174 13.02 4.57 8.31
C ASP A 174 13.66 5.62 7.38
N LEU A 175 14.56 6.43 7.93
CA LEU A 175 15.37 7.38 7.16
C LEU A 175 16.78 6.81 7.04
N LYS A 176 17.28 6.62 5.81
CA LYS A 176 18.68 6.26 5.61
C LYS A 176 19.60 7.37 6.14
N ASP A 177 20.65 7.00 6.86
CA ASP A 177 21.65 7.96 7.33
C ASP A 177 22.35 8.63 6.15
N ASP A 178 22.34 9.96 6.12
CA ASP A 178 22.98 10.77 5.08
C ASP A 178 24.49 10.44 4.96
N ASN A 179 25.14 10.00 6.05
CA ASN A 179 26.55 9.59 6.03
C ASN A 179 26.78 8.28 5.25
N ASP A 180 25.74 7.47 5.06
CA ASP A 180 25.79 6.20 4.34
C ASP A 180 25.26 6.32 2.91
N THR A 181 24.77 7.49 2.51
CA THR A 181 24.24 7.76 1.16
C THR A 181 25.18 8.61 0.30
N ASP A 182 24.89 8.66 -1.00
CA ASP A 182 25.59 9.52 -1.95
C ASP A 182 25.36 11.01 -1.61
N VAL A 183 26.05 11.90 -2.32
CA VAL A 183 26.00 13.35 -2.06
C VAL A 183 24.60 13.96 -2.18
N ASN A 184 23.68 13.30 -2.90
CA ASN A 184 22.29 13.73 -3.02
C ASN A 184 21.37 13.08 -1.99
N ASN A 185 21.87 12.16 -1.17
CA ASN A 185 21.09 11.36 -0.22
C ASN A 185 19.98 10.52 -0.88
N VAL A 186 20.27 9.90 -2.03
CA VAL A 186 19.37 9.00 -2.77
C VAL A 186 19.80 7.55 -2.64
N TYR A 187 21.08 7.28 -2.87
CA TYR A 187 21.63 5.94 -3.01
C TYR A 187 22.58 5.61 -1.86
N THR A 188 22.44 4.45 -1.22
CA THR A 188 23.43 3.99 -0.24
C THR A 188 24.77 3.71 -0.92
N VAL A 189 25.86 4.29 -0.44
CA VAL A 189 27.21 4.21 -1.07
C VAL A 189 27.70 2.76 -1.19
N LYS A 190 27.42 1.93 -0.18
CA LYS A 190 27.92 0.55 -0.10
C LYS A 190 27.22 -0.41 -1.06
N THR A 191 25.92 -0.23 -1.27
CA THR A 191 25.05 -1.19 -1.98
C THR A 191 24.47 -0.61 -3.26
N ASN A 192 24.62 0.69 -3.49
CA ASN A 192 23.99 1.44 -4.57
C ASN A 192 22.47 1.21 -4.62
N CYS A 193 21.78 1.00 -3.49
CA CYS A 193 20.32 0.87 -3.48
C CYS A 193 19.66 2.24 -3.23
N CYS A 194 18.54 2.49 -3.89
CA CYS A 194 17.66 3.63 -3.57
C CYS A 194 16.68 3.27 -2.44
N THR A 195 16.11 2.06 -2.49
CA THR A 195 15.08 1.58 -1.55
C THR A 195 15.62 0.45 -0.70
N GLU A 196 15.35 0.49 0.60
CA GLU A 196 15.65 -0.61 1.54
C GLU A 196 14.37 -1.04 2.24
N PHE A 197 13.86 -2.23 1.95
CA PHE A 197 12.60 -2.70 2.53
C PHE A 197 12.80 -3.16 3.97
N ILE A 198 11.86 -2.82 4.84
CA ILE A 198 11.88 -3.28 6.22
C ILE A 198 11.15 -4.62 6.28
N ILE A 199 11.84 -5.66 6.77
CA ILE A 199 11.35 -7.04 6.75
C ILE A 199 11.28 -7.63 8.15
N ASP A 200 10.46 -8.65 8.31
CA ASP A 200 10.59 -9.61 9.39
C ASP A 200 11.46 -10.78 8.91
N SER A 201 12.76 -10.74 9.19
CA SER A 201 13.68 -11.76 8.67
C SER A 201 13.46 -13.15 9.28
N SER A 202 12.60 -13.28 10.31
CA SER A 202 12.16 -14.56 10.86
C SER A 202 11.00 -15.19 10.08
N SER A 203 10.27 -14.41 9.28
CA SER A 203 9.23 -14.91 8.40
C SER A 203 9.81 -15.79 7.29
N ALA A 204 9.26 -16.99 7.12
CA ALA A 204 9.68 -17.93 6.07
C ALA A 204 9.45 -17.37 4.65
N ALA A 205 8.49 -16.45 4.49
CA ALA A 205 8.22 -15.80 3.21
C ALA A 205 9.45 -15.03 2.68
N THR A 206 10.28 -14.49 3.58
CA THR A 206 11.50 -13.75 3.20
C THR A 206 12.56 -14.62 2.50
N ASN A 207 12.47 -15.95 2.61
CA ASN A 207 13.44 -16.86 1.98
C ASN A 207 13.48 -16.73 0.46
N ILE A 208 12.37 -16.29 -0.16
CA ILE A 208 12.29 -16.12 -1.62
C ILE A 208 13.34 -15.14 -2.15
N PHE A 209 13.60 -14.06 -1.41
CA PHE A 209 14.53 -13.00 -1.77
C PHE A 209 15.82 -12.99 -0.95
N LYS A 210 15.82 -13.45 0.32
CA LYS A 210 17.04 -13.55 1.14
C LYS A 210 18.12 -14.42 0.51
N ARG A 211 17.74 -15.45 -0.25
CA ARG A 211 18.68 -16.29 -1.01
C ARG A 211 19.42 -15.55 -2.11
N TYR A 212 18.86 -14.44 -2.61
CA TYR A 212 19.45 -13.57 -3.62
C TYR A 212 20.04 -12.29 -3.02
N GLY A 213 19.62 -11.93 -1.80
CA GLY A 213 19.96 -10.66 -1.17
C GLY A 213 19.16 -9.47 -1.71
N ASP A 214 18.17 -9.67 -2.57
CA ASP A 214 17.48 -8.61 -3.33
C ASP A 214 15.96 -8.80 -3.30
N VAL A 215 15.22 -7.80 -2.78
CA VAL A 215 13.75 -7.81 -2.66
C VAL A 215 13.06 -7.79 -4.03
N SER A 216 13.77 -7.50 -5.10
CA SER A 216 13.27 -7.63 -6.48
C SER A 216 12.71 -9.02 -6.81
N TYR A 217 13.08 -10.06 -6.04
CA TYR A 217 12.55 -11.42 -6.18
C TYR A 217 11.34 -11.73 -5.29
N ALA A 218 10.82 -10.77 -4.53
CA ALA A 218 9.65 -10.94 -3.68
C ALA A 218 8.36 -11.11 -4.50
N ALA A 219 8.27 -10.46 -5.66
CA ALA A 219 7.14 -10.57 -6.58
C ALA A 219 7.63 -10.54 -8.04
N GLN A 220 6.84 -11.12 -8.94
CA GLN A 220 7.23 -11.35 -10.35
C GLN A 220 7.65 -10.06 -11.07
N ASP A 221 6.95 -8.96 -10.86
CA ASP A 221 7.13 -7.73 -11.62
C ASP A 221 8.05 -6.71 -10.92
N TRP A 222 8.64 -7.08 -9.78
CA TRP A 222 9.50 -6.20 -8.99
C TRP A 222 10.95 -6.16 -9.46
N ASN A 223 11.36 -7.09 -10.33
CA ASN A 223 12.70 -7.13 -10.92
C ASN A 223 12.86 -6.15 -12.09
N SER A 224 12.74 -4.87 -11.75
CA SER A 224 12.93 -3.72 -12.62
C SER A 224 13.50 -2.55 -11.82
N LYS A 225 14.22 -1.63 -12.47
CA LYS A 225 14.85 -0.49 -11.78
C LYS A 225 13.78 0.44 -11.21
N VAL A 226 14.05 1.02 -10.03
CA VAL A 226 13.26 2.18 -9.58
C VAL A 226 13.66 3.36 -10.47
N VAL A 227 12.70 4.08 -11.01
CA VAL A 227 12.94 5.25 -11.87
C VAL A 227 12.43 6.55 -11.27
N ALA A 228 11.44 6.45 -10.38
CA ALA A 228 10.91 7.61 -9.68
C ALA A 228 10.28 7.20 -8.34
N ILE A 229 10.18 8.19 -7.45
CA ILE A 229 9.34 8.17 -6.27
C ILE A 229 8.19 9.15 -6.50
N GLN A 230 6.97 8.70 -6.24
CA GLN A 230 5.77 9.52 -6.34
C GLN A 230 5.22 9.77 -4.94
N ILE A 231 5.28 11.01 -4.49
CA ILE A 231 4.84 11.47 -3.17
C ILE A 231 3.37 11.83 -3.23
N ILE A 232 2.61 11.34 -2.24
CA ILE A 232 1.18 11.56 -2.11
C ILE A 232 0.99 12.61 -1.00
N ASN A 233 0.57 13.83 -1.36
CA ASN A 233 0.35 14.94 -0.42
C ASN A 233 -1.14 15.24 -0.21
#